data_AF-A0A5K1CSN9-F1
#
_entry.id   AF-A0A5K1CSN9-F1
#
_cell.length_a   1.000
_cell.length_b   1.000
_cell.length_c   1.000
_cell.angle_alpha   90.00
_cell.angle_beta   90.00
_cell.angle_gamma   90.00
#
_symmetry.space_group_name_H-M   'P 1'
#
loop_
_entity.id
_entity.type
_entity.pdbx_description
1 polymer ?
#
loop_
_entity_poly.entity_id
_entity_poly.type
_entity_poly.pdbx_seq_one_letter_code
_entity_poly.pdbx_strand_id
1 'polypeptide(L)'
;MASLLGEDGRGYELAKKLENCGVWRSWLGEAGYPSFVPFLSSPSAWDSFMSSSGNGQERKSKAQLHLQLRARALLFDKAAVSLFLRSFPSPQCSRLSPA
;
A
#
# COMPACT_ATOMS: atom_id res chain seq x y z
N MET A 1 -3.24 -14.55 -10.28
CA MET A 1 -3.41 -13.08 -10.18
C MET A 1 -3.29 -12.63 -8.72
N ALA A 2 -2.18 -12.96 -8.05
CA ALA A 2 -2.01 -12.73 -6.61
C ALA A 2 -0.52 -12.51 -6.25
N SER A 3 0.11 -11.44 -6.71
CA SER A 3 1.53 -11.22 -6.35
C SER A 3 1.98 -9.76 -6.27
N LEU A 4 1.06 -8.86 -5.95
CA LEU A 4 1.40 -7.46 -5.59
C LEU A 4 0.96 -7.11 -4.17
N LEU A 5 -0.14 -7.69 -3.68
CA LEU A 5 -0.65 -7.51 -2.32
C LEU A 5 -0.16 -8.59 -1.32
N GLY A 6 0.73 -9.48 -1.76
CA GLY A 6 1.11 -10.70 -1.02
C GLY A 6 0.04 -11.80 -1.13
N GLU A 7 0.39 -13.03 -0.78
CA GLU A 7 -0.55 -14.17 -0.74
C GLU A 7 -1.72 -13.93 0.22
N ASP A 8 -1.52 -13.15 1.30
CA ASP A 8 -2.57 -12.75 2.23
C ASP A 8 -3.51 -11.65 1.70
N GLY A 9 -3.22 -11.01 0.56
CA GLY A 9 -4.05 -9.95 -0.02
C GLY A 9 -4.11 -8.65 0.80
N ARG A 10 -3.39 -8.54 1.93
CA ARG A 10 -3.44 -7.40 2.84
C ARG A 10 -2.39 -6.31 2.59
N GLY A 11 -1.54 -6.48 1.58
CA GLY A 11 -0.57 -5.47 1.16
C GLY A 11 0.67 -5.33 2.03
N TYR A 12 0.96 -6.28 2.94
CA TYR A 12 2.13 -6.21 3.83
C TYR A 12 3.45 -6.19 3.06
N GLU A 13 3.61 -7.08 2.08
CA GLU A 13 4.80 -7.15 1.23
C GLU A 13 5.04 -5.85 0.46
N LEU A 14 3.95 -5.23 -0.04
CA LEU A 14 4.01 -3.92 -0.68
C LEU A 14 4.42 -2.84 0.33
N ALA A 15 3.86 -2.88 1.54
CA ALA A 15 4.20 -1.94 2.60
C ALA A 15 5.70 -2.03 2.97
N LYS A 16 6.27 -3.24 3.06
CA LYS A 16 7.71 -3.46 3.28
C LYS A 16 8.56 -2.91 2.13
N LYS A 17 8.15 -3.10 0.87
CA LYS A 17 8.86 -2.52 -0.28
C LYS A 17 8.85 -1.00 -0.25
N LEU A 18 7.71 -0.39 0.07
CA LEU A 18 7.58 1.07 0.20
C LEU A 18 8.43 1.63 1.34
N GLU A 19 8.63 0.85 2.41
CA GLU A 19 9.53 1.20 3.50
C GLU A 19 10.99 1.23 3.07
N ASN A 20 11.44 0.19 2.36
CA ASN A 20 12.81 0.15 1.80
C ASN A 20 13.07 1.30 0.81
N CYS A 21 12.04 1.74 0.10
CA CYS A 21 12.11 2.89 -0.81
C CYS A 21 11.93 4.25 -0.09
N GLY A 22 11.70 4.28 1.23
CA GLY A 22 11.50 5.50 2.02
C GLY A 22 10.20 6.26 1.71
N VAL A 23 9.26 5.67 0.98
CA VAL A 23 8.04 6.34 0.53
C VAL A 23 7.14 6.69 1.72
N TRP A 24 7.11 5.85 2.76
CA TRP A 24 6.30 6.10 3.95
C TRP A 24 6.69 7.37 4.71
N ARG A 25 7.98 7.69 4.79
CA ARG A 25 8.46 8.94 5.43
C ARG A 25 7.95 10.16 4.67
N SER A 26 8.09 10.15 3.35
CA SER A 26 7.60 11.25 2.50
C SER A 26 6.07 11.37 2.52
N TRP A 27 5.35 10.25 2.49
CA TRP A 27 3.89 10.23 2.43
C TRP A 27 3.22 10.58 3.77
N LEU A 28 3.74 10.07 4.89
CA LEU A 28 3.15 10.27 6.22
C LEU A 28 3.72 11.48 6.95
N GLY A 29 4.92 11.92 6.56
CA GLY A 29 5.70 12.96 7.21
C GLY A 29 6.31 12.50 8.53
N GLU A 30 7.16 13.36 9.09
CA GLU A 30 7.94 13.10 10.31
C GLU A 30 7.08 12.86 11.57
N ALA A 31 5.85 13.38 11.60
CA ALA A 31 4.94 13.17 12.72
C ALA A 31 4.17 11.84 12.63
N GLY A 32 3.86 11.37 11.43
CA GLY A 32 3.04 10.17 11.21
C GLY A 32 3.86 8.88 11.06
N TYR A 33 5.06 8.99 10.48
CA TYR A 33 5.97 7.87 10.27
C TYR A 33 6.39 7.13 11.57
N PRO A 34 6.84 7.79 12.65
CA PRO A 34 7.27 7.08 13.86
C PRO A 34 6.12 6.31 14.52
N SER A 35 4.88 6.77 14.37
CA SER A 35 3.69 6.05 14.84
C SER A 35 3.29 4.89 13.93
N PHE A 36 3.76 4.86 12.69
CA PHE A 36 3.42 3.85 11.68
C PHE A 36 4.43 2.70 11.61
N VAL A 37 5.72 3.00 11.67
CA VAL A 37 6.82 2.02 11.54
C VAL A 37 6.67 0.78 12.44
N PRO A 38 6.22 0.88 13.71
CA PRO A 38 6.06 -0.31 14.55
C PRO A 38 5.12 -1.37 13.96
N PHE A 39 4.15 -0.96 13.13
CA PHE A 39 3.23 -1.89 12.47
C PHE A 39 3.87 -2.66 11.31
N LEU A 40 5.06 -2.26 10.84
CA LEU A 40 5.83 -2.97 9.82
C LEU A 40 6.87 -3.94 10.40
N SER A 41 6.98 -4.03 11.73
CA SER A 41 7.92 -4.93 12.38
C SER A 41 7.54 -6.40 12.23
N SER A 42 6.25 -6.72 12.12
CA SER A 42 5.77 -8.09 11.92
C SER A 42 4.47 -8.16 11.10
N PRO A 43 4.21 -9.28 10.39
CA PRO A 43 2.96 -9.48 9.66
C PRO A 43 1.73 -9.39 10.56
N SER A 44 1.81 -9.89 11.80
CA SER A 44 0.69 -9.85 12.76
C SER A 44 0.39 -8.42 13.25
N ALA A 45 1.41 -7.58 13.44
CA ALA A 45 1.22 -6.19 13.80
C ALA A 45 0.58 -5.40 12.64
N TRP A 46 1.01 -5.68 11.41
CA TRP A 46 0.39 -5.15 10.20
C TRP A 46 -1.07 -5.58 10.07
N ASP A 47 -1.34 -6.87 10.30
CA ASP A 47 -2.71 -7.38 10.26
C ASP A 47 -3.58 -6.66 11.27
N SER A 48 -3.15 -6.56 12.53
CA SER A 48 -3.89 -5.85 13.56
C SER A 48 -4.14 -4.39 13.18
N PHE A 49 -3.15 -3.71 12.61
CA PHE A 49 -3.29 -2.36 12.09
C PHE A 49 -4.35 -2.27 10.97
N MET A 50 -4.35 -3.20 10.02
CA MET A 50 -5.28 -3.22 8.88
C MET A 50 -6.67 -3.77 9.21
N SER A 51 -6.80 -4.68 10.18
CA SER A 51 -8.03 -5.40 10.55
C SER A 51 -8.88 -4.67 11.58
N SER A 52 -8.35 -3.62 12.22
CA SER A 52 -8.99 -2.90 13.34
C SER A 52 -10.21 -2.03 12.93
N SER A 53 -11.03 -2.50 12.00
CA SER A 53 -12.24 -1.85 11.48
C SER A 53 -13.49 -2.51 12.04
N GLY A 54 -13.91 -2.11 13.26
CA GLY A 54 -15.10 -2.63 13.94
C GLY A 54 -14.86 -4.08 14.35
N ASN A 55 -14.86 -4.48 15.61
CA ASN A 55 -16.04 -4.56 16.44
C ASN A 55 -15.50 -4.77 17.87
N GLY A 56 -15.64 -3.77 18.74
CA GLY A 56 -15.43 -4.00 20.17
C GLY A 56 -14.03 -3.74 20.74
N GLN A 57 -13.27 -2.76 20.22
CA GLN A 57 -12.18 -2.19 21.01
C GLN A 57 -12.25 -0.66 21.03
N GLU A 58 -12.27 -0.16 22.26
CA GLU A 58 -12.26 1.20 22.77
C GLU A 58 -11.82 2.29 21.78
N ARG A 59 -12.63 3.35 21.68
CA ARG A 59 -12.44 4.63 20.96
C ARG A 59 -11.05 4.78 20.33
N LYS A 60 -10.90 4.29 19.11
CA LYS A 60 -9.69 4.49 18.32
C LYS A 60 -9.47 5.99 18.15
N SER A 61 -8.32 6.50 18.61
CA SER A 61 -7.97 7.91 18.48
C SER A 61 -8.09 8.33 17.01
N LYS A 62 -8.73 9.48 16.74
CA LYS A 62 -8.92 10.02 15.37
C LYS A 62 -7.63 10.02 14.56
N ALA A 63 -6.49 10.27 15.21
CA ALA A 63 -5.15 10.20 14.62
C ALA A 63 -4.80 8.80 14.06
N GLN A 64 -5.13 7.72 14.77
CA GLN A 64 -4.86 6.35 14.30
C GLN A 64 -5.75 5.98 13.13
N LEU A 65 -7.03 6.38 13.14
CA LEU A 65 -7.92 6.20 11.99
C LEU A 65 -7.37 6.92 10.76
N HIS A 66 -6.96 8.19 10.91
CA HIS A 66 -6.35 8.96 9.83
C HIS A 66 -5.08 8.30 9.31
N LEU A 67 -4.22 7.77 10.18
CA LEU A 67 -2.99 7.07 9.79
C LEU A 67 -3.31 5.82 8.95
N GLN A 68 -4.30 5.04 9.35
CA GLN A 68 -4.75 3.86 8.60
C GLN A 68 -5.31 4.21 7.23
N LEU A 69 -6.13 5.26 7.14
CA LEU A 69 -6.69 5.71 5.87
C LEU A 69 -5.58 6.17 4.92
N ARG A 70 -4.59 6.93 5.40
CA ARG A 70 -3.44 7.35 4.60
C ARG A 70 -2.60 6.15 4.15
N ALA A 71 -2.40 5.16 5.02
CA ALA A 71 -1.69 3.94 4.66
C ALA A 71 -2.40 3.16 3.55
N ARG A 72 -3.72 2.97 3.70
CA ARG A 72 -4.56 2.31 2.67
C ARG A 72 -4.56 3.08 1.35
N ALA A 73 -4.64 4.41 1.39
CA ALA A 73 -4.61 5.24 0.19
C ALA A 73 -3.29 5.08 -0.59
N LEU A 74 -2.14 5.06 0.10
CA LEU A 74 -0.85 4.86 -0.57
C LEU A 74 -0.71 3.46 -1.16
N LEU A 75 -1.12 2.43 -0.41
CA LEU A 75 -1.09 1.06 -0.91
C LEU A 75 -1.98 0.90 -2.13
N PHE A 76 -3.17 1.49 -2.11
CA PHE A 76 -4.07 1.49 -3.25
C PHE A 76 -3.45 2.23 -4.44
N ASP A 77 -2.90 3.43 -4.26
CA ASP A 77 -2.22 4.18 -5.33
C ASP A 77 -1.15 3.33 -6.03
N LYS A 78 -0.26 2.70 -5.24
CA LYS A 78 0.85 1.91 -5.78
C LYS A 78 0.39 0.56 -6.36
N ALA A 79 -0.59 -0.09 -5.74
CA ALA A 79 -1.17 -1.31 -6.29
C ALA A 79 -1.96 -1.04 -7.58
N ALA A 80 -2.75 0.04 -7.62
CA ALA A 80 -3.55 0.45 -8.77
C ALA A 80 -2.66 0.75 -9.98
N VAL A 81 -1.58 1.53 -9.79
CA VAL A 81 -0.60 1.76 -10.87
C VAL A 81 -0.09 0.44 -11.44
N SER A 82 0.21 -0.55 -10.60
CA SER A 82 0.70 -1.84 -11.06
C SER A 82 -0.37 -2.74 -11.72
N LEU A 83 -1.64 -2.56 -11.37
CA LEU A 83 -2.78 -3.26 -11.98
C LEU A 83 -3.18 -2.63 -13.33
N PHE A 84 -3.16 -1.29 -13.42
CA PHE A 84 -3.61 -0.54 -14.59
C PHE A 84 -2.51 -0.30 -15.63
N LEU A 85 -1.23 -0.22 -15.24
CA LEU A 85 -0.12 -0.16 -16.22
C LEU A 85 0.06 -1.47 -16.99
N ARG A 86 -0.42 -2.61 -16.47
CA ARG A 86 -0.40 -3.88 -17.20
C ARG A 86 -1.46 -3.96 -18.30
N SER A 87 -2.43 -3.04 -18.32
CA SER A 87 -3.49 -2.99 -19.35
C SER A 87 -3.19 -2.06 -20.52
N PHE A 88 -2.07 -1.35 -20.51
CA PHE A 88 -1.57 -0.73 -21.73
C PHE A 88 -0.69 -1.77 -22.44
N PRO A 89 -1.16 -2.44 -23.51
CA PRO A 89 -0.20 -2.89 -24.49
C PRO A 89 0.60 -1.65 -24.86
N SER A 90 1.91 -1.74 -24.69
CA SER A 90 2.84 -0.84 -25.38
C SER A 90 2.29 -0.62 -26.79
N PRO A 91 2.22 0.63 -27.30
CA PRO A 91 1.93 0.80 -28.71
C PRO A 91 3.09 0.14 -29.45
N GLN A 92 2.89 -1.13 -29.82
CA GLN A 92 3.70 -1.77 -30.83
C GLN A 92 3.44 -0.90 -32.04
N CYS A 93 4.38 0.00 -32.30
CA CYS A 93 4.46 0.77 -33.52
C CYS A 93 4.57 -0.27 -34.62
N SER A 94 3.42 -0.73 -35.10
CA SER A 94 3.29 -1.55 -36.28
C SER A 94 3.84 -0.67 -37.39
N ARG A 95 5.12 -0.84 -37.69
CA ARG A 95 5.76 -0.32 -38.90
C ARG A 95 4.89 -0.80 -40.05
N LEU A 96 4.02 0.08 -40.54
CA LEU A 96 3.35 -0.08 -41.81
C LEU A 96 4.45 -0.03 -42.87
N SER A 97 4.81 -1.19 -43.40
CA SER A 97 5.62 -1.31 -44.61
C SER A 97 4.84 -0.68 -45.77
N PRO A 98 5.47 0.17 -46.61
CA PRO A 98 4.84 0.67 -47.81
C PRO A 98 4.78 -0.43 -48.87
N ALA A 99 3.68 -0.47 -49.63
CA ALA A 99 3.55 -1.22 -50.87
C ALA A 99 3.89 -0.31 -52.06
#